data_AF-A0A915J309-F1
#
_entry.id   AF-A0A915J309-F1
#
_cell.length_a   1.000
_cell.length_b   1.000
_cell.length_c   1.000
_cell.angle_alpha   90.00
_cell.angle_beta   90.00
_cell.angle_gamma   90.00
#
_symmetry.space_group_name_H-M   'P 1'
#
loop_
_entity.id
_entity.type
_entity.pdbx_description
1 polymer ?
#
loop_
_entity_poly.entity_id
_entity_poly.type
_entity_poly.pdbx_seq_one_letter_code
_entity_poly.pdbx_strand_id
1 'polypeptide(L)'
;MPEKDLTLECWSLGKGEKQIAAHVSTSRPYRLGFCSTSPINTRANEKYFISTKTYNYIYYSLVLICVNVSTCQKSCCQITSEASKRFKNKDRRQRMEFIPSSIQAEAQNLLRGLEFFYKPFKLKSGKFKPQMNWHIVEMDLIGYCFMNICSVATEICRREPRCLELDDPIFVLGDIHGNIGDLFLFQQRLWPLGPAYCPAKILFLGDYVDRGEYGFETVAYLLALKVLYPDRVYLLRGNHEIRSIQKAFQFHKECLQKFGAELGESLFETVNECFDCLPLCAIINKKVFATHGGIPSPETYELSLHCSTAVNQLPPSLDLDKENSNLAWQLLWNDPLWAMIRVMNLYKTA
;
A
#
# COMPACT_ATOMS: atom_id res chain seq x y z
N MET A 1 10.63 -31.80 -4.21
CA MET A 1 9.17 -32.05 -4.08
C MET A 1 8.45 -30.97 -4.87
N PRO A 2 7.39 -31.28 -5.62
CA PRO A 2 7.00 -30.49 -6.78
C PRO A 2 6.64 -29.05 -6.36
N GLU A 3 7.26 -28.09 -7.04
CA GLU A 3 6.77 -26.72 -7.13
C GLU A 3 5.29 -26.79 -7.52
N LYS A 4 4.40 -26.29 -6.67
CA LYS A 4 3.00 -26.10 -7.05
C LYS A 4 2.86 -24.66 -7.51
N ASP A 5 2.49 -24.52 -8.77
CA ASP A 5 2.34 -23.26 -9.49
C ASP A 5 1.36 -22.31 -8.77
N LEU A 6 1.82 -21.07 -8.55
CA LEU A 6 0.97 -19.93 -8.21
C LEU A 6 0.28 -19.45 -9.49
N THR A 7 -1.04 -19.57 -9.55
CA THR A 7 -1.83 -19.16 -10.72
C THR A 7 -2.28 -17.70 -10.59
N LEU A 8 -1.71 -16.82 -11.41
CA LEU A 8 -2.32 -15.51 -11.74
C LEU A 8 -3.53 -15.78 -12.63
N GLU A 9 -4.73 -15.63 -12.10
CA GLU A 9 -5.94 -15.85 -12.87
C GLU A 9 -6.44 -14.52 -13.48
N CYS A 10 -6.37 -14.43 -14.81
CA CYS A 10 -6.95 -13.35 -15.60
C CYS A 10 -8.35 -13.77 -16.07
N TRP A 11 -9.39 -13.06 -15.66
CA TRP A 11 -10.79 -13.40 -15.91
C TRP A 11 -11.44 -12.42 -16.88
N SER A 12 -12.03 -12.90 -17.97
CA SER A 12 -12.73 -12.02 -18.93
C SER A 12 -14.10 -11.61 -18.39
N LEU A 13 -14.39 -10.31 -18.25
CA LEU A 13 -15.73 -9.78 -17.92
C LEU A 13 -16.65 -9.68 -19.16
N GLY A 14 -16.10 -9.94 -20.35
CA GLY A 14 -16.79 -9.87 -21.64
C GLY A 14 -15.79 -9.85 -22.79
N LYS A 15 -16.25 -9.69 -24.05
CA LYS A 15 -15.36 -9.58 -25.22
C LYS A 15 -14.43 -8.37 -25.08
N GLY A 16 -13.19 -8.58 -24.63
CA GLY A 16 -12.10 -7.59 -24.63
C GLY A 16 -11.67 -7.03 -23.27
N GLU A 17 -12.41 -7.30 -22.18
CA GLU A 17 -12.08 -6.81 -20.83
C GLU A 17 -11.74 -7.96 -19.90
N LYS A 18 -10.59 -7.89 -19.20
CA LYS A 18 -10.14 -8.92 -18.26
C LYS A 18 -9.91 -8.36 -16.86
N GLN A 19 -10.65 -8.83 -15.87
CA GLN A 19 -10.31 -8.64 -14.45
C GLN A 19 -9.08 -9.48 -14.09
N ILE A 20 -8.05 -8.91 -13.45
CA ILE A 20 -6.95 -9.70 -12.88
C ILE A 20 -7.06 -9.63 -11.37
N ALA A 21 -7.78 -10.59 -10.79
CA ALA A 21 -7.69 -10.79 -9.35
C ALA A 21 -6.35 -11.50 -9.07
N ALA A 22 -5.39 -10.80 -8.46
CA ALA A 22 -4.19 -11.46 -7.98
C ALA A 22 -4.54 -12.25 -6.71
N HIS A 23 -4.88 -13.53 -6.90
CA HIS A 23 -5.19 -14.44 -5.81
C HIS A 23 -3.91 -15.06 -5.24
N VAL A 24 -3.64 -14.84 -3.95
CA VAL A 24 -2.58 -15.53 -3.21
C VAL A 24 -3.26 -16.46 -2.20
N SER A 25 -3.41 -17.74 -2.55
CA SER A 25 -3.82 -18.77 -1.58
C SER A 25 -2.59 -19.53 -1.10
N THR A 26 -2.21 -19.35 0.16
CA THR A 26 -1.24 -20.24 0.82
C THR A 26 -1.97 -21.11 1.83
N SER A 27 -1.98 -22.42 1.62
CA SER A 27 -2.62 -23.41 2.51
C SER A 27 -1.77 -23.79 3.74
N ARG A 28 -0.76 -22.99 4.12
CA ARG A 28 0.08 -23.27 5.30
C ARG A 28 0.41 -22.00 6.10
N PRO A 29 0.39 -22.06 7.44
CA PRO A 29 1.01 -21.04 8.27
C PRO A 29 2.53 -21.05 8.02
N TYR A 30 3.14 -19.89 7.83
CA TYR A 30 4.61 -19.69 7.80
C TYR A 30 5.38 -20.17 6.56
N ARG A 31 4.81 -20.10 5.35
CA ARG A 31 5.65 -20.09 4.13
C ARG A 31 5.38 -18.85 3.28
N LEU A 32 6.35 -17.93 3.30
CA LEU A 32 6.55 -16.87 2.32
C LEU A 32 6.65 -17.49 0.92
N GLY A 33 5.50 -17.67 0.27
CA GLY A 33 5.43 -17.85 -1.17
C GLY A 33 5.40 -16.46 -1.77
N PHE A 34 6.49 -16.03 -2.40
CA PHE A 34 6.42 -14.89 -3.32
C PHE A 34 5.34 -15.24 -4.35
N CYS A 35 4.24 -14.48 -4.40
CA CYS A 35 3.40 -14.49 -5.60
C CYS A 35 4.33 -14.28 -6.79
N SER A 36 4.22 -15.12 -7.82
CA SER A 36 5.17 -15.13 -8.92
C SER A 36 5.41 -13.69 -9.37
N THR A 37 6.66 -13.24 -9.41
CA THR A 37 7.05 -11.92 -9.92
C THR A 37 6.83 -11.80 -11.44
N SER A 38 5.96 -12.65 -12.01
CA SER A 38 5.56 -12.63 -13.40
C SER A 38 4.97 -11.25 -13.67
N PRO A 39 5.67 -10.42 -14.47
CA PRO A 39 5.11 -9.14 -14.85
C PRO A 39 3.77 -9.39 -15.52
N ILE A 40 2.74 -8.60 -15.18
CA ILE A 40 1.52 -8.59 -15.98
C ILE A 40 1.89 -7.96 -17.33
N ASN A 41 2.21 -8.80 -18.31
CA ASN A 41 2.42 -8.39 -19.68
C ASN A 41 1.06 -8.07 -20.29
N THR A 42 0.64 -6.82 -20.16
CA THR A 42 -0.61 -6.34 -20.72
C THR A 42 -0.59 -6.41 -22.25
N ARG A 43 -1.67 -6.87 -22.87
CA ARG A 43 -1.84 -6.80 -24.32
C ARG A 43 -2.34 -5.41 -24.71
N ALA A 44 -2.08 -4.99 -25.96
CA ALA A 44 -2.40 -3.63 -26.42
C ALA A 44 -3.89 -3.26 -26.29
N ASN A 45 -4.79 -4.23 -26.46
CA ASN A 45 -6.25 -4.02 -26.52
C ASN A 45 -7.01 -4.55 -25.29
N GLU A 46 -6.33 -4.86 -24.19
CA GLU A 46 -6.96 -5.40 -22.98
C GLU A 46 -6.89 -4.39 -21.82
N LYS A 47 -7.99 -4.27 -21.07
CA LYS A 47 -8.06 -3.56 -19.78
C LYS A 47 -7.97 -4.56 -18.64
N TYR A 48 -7.40 -4.11 -17.53
CA TYR A 48 -7.09 -4.90 -16.35
C TYR A 48 -7.61 -4.24 -15.07
N PHE A 49 -7.87 -5.04 -14.05
CA PHE A 49 -8.32 -4.59 -12.74
C PHE A 49 -7.47 -5.27 -11.67
N ILE A 50 -7.08 -4.55 -10.62
CA ILE A 50 -6.33 -5.05 -9.47
C ILE A 50 -7.05 -4.63 -8.17
N SER A 51 -7.13 -5.58 -7.23
CA SER A 51 -7.71 -5.45 -5.90
C SER A 51 -6.92 -6.32 -4.91
N THR A 52 -6.92 -5.95 -3.62
CA THR A 52 -6.29 -6.74 -2.56
C THR A 52 -7.21 -7.82 -1.98
N LYS A 53 -8.54 -7.64 -2.08
CA LYS A 53 -9.49 -8.56 -1.46
C LYS A 53 -9.60 -9.88 -2.23
N THR A 54 -9.23 -10.95 -1.53
CA THR A 54 -9.28 -12.34 -2.01
C THR A 54 -9.90 -13.25 -0.95
N TYR A 55 -10.52 -14.36 -1.36
CA TYR A 55 -11.41 -15.17 -0.50
C TYR A 55 -10.64 -16.04 0.51
N ASN A 56 -11.10 -16.04 1.77
CA ASN A 56 -10.86 -17.01 2.85
C ASN A 56 -9.43 -17.53 3.04
N TYR A 57 -8.75 -17.07 4.09
CA TYR A 57 -8.42 -17.82 5.32
C TYR A 57 -7.58 -16.89 6.20
N ILE A 58 -7.38 -17.25 7.46
CA ILE A 58 -6.67 -16.51 8.53
C ILE A 58 -5.15 -16.45 8.26
N TYR A 59 -4.74 -16.14 7.02
CA TYR A 59 -3.35 -16.13 6.59
C TYR A 59 -3.06 -14.86 5.80
N TYR A 60 -2.21 -14.03 6.41
CA TYR A 60 -1.54 -12.85 5.85
C TYR A 60 -1.08 -13.11 4.42
N SER A 61 -1.89 -12.68 3.45
CA SER A 61 -1.65 -12.94 2.03
C SER A 61 -1.06 -11.67 1.40
N LEU A 62 0.27 -11.63 1.34
CA LEU A 62 1.00 -10.54 0.68
C LEU A 62 0.75 -10.60 -0.84
N VAL A 63 -0.03 -9.65 -1.34
CA VAL A 63 -0.23 -9.48 -2.79
C VAL A 63 0.83 -8.51 -3.31
N LEU A 64 1.87 -9.04 -3.96
CA LEU A 64 2.85 -8.27 -4.73
C LEU A 64 2.56 -8.47 -6.23
N ILE A 65 2.26 -7.39 -6.93
CA ILE A 65 2.06 -7.40 -8.39
C ILE A 65 3.03 -6.42 -9.03
N CYS A 66 3.89 -6.91 -9.92
CA CYS A 66 4.67 -6.04 -10.79
C CYS A 66 3.88 -5.76 -12.07
N VAL A 67 3.52 -4.49 -12.29
CA VAL A 67 2.79 -4.08 -13.49
C VAL A 67 3.79 -3.47 -14.47
N ASN A 68 4.03 -4.17 -15.58
CA ASN A 68 4.88 -3.70 -16.67
C ASN A 68 4.06 -3.73 -17.97
N VAL A 69 3.57 -2.56 -18.38
CA VAL A 69 2.64 -2.43 -19.51
C VAL A 69 3.41 -2.22 -20.83
N SER A 70 4.64 -1.70 -20.76
CA SER A 70 5.56 -1.57 -21.88
C SER A 70 6.31 -2.89 -22.15
N THR A 71 5.81 -3.73 -23.09
CA THR A 71 6.39 -4.89 -23.84
C THR A 71 7.78 -5.46 -23.49
N CYS A 72 8.20 -5.44 -22.24
CA CYS A 72 9.49 -5.93 -21.80
C CYS A 72 9.20 -7.21 -21.02
N GLN A 73 9.36 -8.35 -21.69
CA GLN A 73 9.34 -9.72 -21.13
C GLN A 73 10.48 -9.96 -20.12
N LYS A 74 10.85 -8.94 -19.34
CA LYS A 74 12.04 -8.92 -18.51
C LYS A 74 11.61 -9.13 -17.06
N SER A 75 12.25 -10.10 -16.41
CA SER A 75 12.00 -10.41 -14.99
C SER A 75 12.31 -9.19 -14.10
N CYS A 76 11.74 -9.14 -12.89
CA CYS A 76 11.97 -8.07 -11.92
C CYS A 76 13.47 -7.76 -11.70
N CYS A 77 14.33 -8.79 -11.76
CA CYS A 77 15.79 -8.67 -11.66
C CYS A 77 16.47 -7.96 -12.86
N GLN A 78 15.85 -7.96 -14.04
CA GLN A 78 16.40 -7.30 -15.23
C GLN A 78 16.03 -5.81 -15.26
N ILE A 79 14.85 -5.45 -14.76
CA ILE A 79 14.37 -4.05 -14.60
C ILE A 79 15.34 -3.25 -13.70
N THR A 80 15.80 -3.86 -12.60
CA THR A 80 16.76 -3.23 -11.67
C THR A 80 18.12 -2.97 -12.32
N SER A 81 18.58 -3.86 -13.21
CA SER A 81 19.89 -3.76 -13.86
C SER A 81 19.98 -2.69 -14.97
N GLU A 82 18.91 -2.49 -15.74
CA GLU A 82 18.88 -1.53 -16.85
C GLU A 82 18.52 -0.11 -16.39
N ALA A 83 17.60 0.04 -15.44
CA ALA A 83 17.34 1.34 -14.85
C ALA A 83 18.56 1.87 -14.10
N SER A 84 19.31 1.01 -13.40
CA SER A 84 20.62 1.37 -12.82
C SER A 84 21.62 1.90 -13.86
N LYS A 85 21.51 1.48 -15.14
CA LYS A 85 22.31 2.04 -16.25
C LYS A 85 21.75 3.38 -16.76
N ARG A 86 20.43 3.60 -16.76
CA ARG A 86 19.78 4.89 -17.06
C ARG A 86 20.07 5.97 -16.01
N PHE A 87 20.21 5.60 -14.73
CA PHE A 87 20.55 6.51 -13.63
C PHE A 87 21.94 7.18 -13.75
N LYS A 88 22.75 6.86 -14.77
CA LYS A 88 24.07 7.47 -14.99
C LYS A 88 24.03 8.90 -15.54
N ASN A 89 22.87 9.44 -15.92
CA ASN A 89 22.80 10.84 -16.37
C ASN A 89 21.49 11.53 -15.93
N LYS A 90 21.66 12.64 -15.20
CA LYS A 90 20.80 13.84 -15.10
C LYS A 90 19.61 13.98 -14.13
N ASP A 91 19.21 13.01 -13.30
CA ASP A 91 18.16 13.26 -12.28
C ASP A 91 18.71 13.34 -10.83
N ARG A 92 19.81 14.08 -10.67
CA ARG A 92 20.39 14.33 -9.35
C ARG A 92 19.60 15.44 -8.67
N ARG A 93 18.65 15.04 -7.81
CA ARG A 93 17.94 15.91 -6.85
C ARG A 93 17.13 17.04 -7.52
N GLN A 94 15.94 16.74 -8.00
CA GLN A 94 14.87 17.72 -7.81
C GLN A 94 14.59 17.73 -6.30
N ARG A 95 15.22 18.66 -5.57
CA ARG A 95 14.71 19.04 -4.26
C ARG A 95 13.29 19.50 -4.52
N MET A 96 12.31 18.85 -3.91
CA MET A 96 10.98 19.45 -3.86
C MET A 96 11.11 20.76 -3.09
N GLU A 97 11.03 21.88 -3.80
CA GLU A 97 11.24 23.22 -3.25
C GLU A 97 10.21 23.60 -2.16
N PHE A 98 9.16 22.80 -1.97
CA PHE A 98 8.06 23.06 -1.07
C PHE A 98 8.12 22.38 0.31
N ILE A 99 8.97 21.37 0.53
CA ILE A 99 9.02 20.67 1.82
C ILE A 99 10.17 21.23 2.67
N PRO A 100 9.91 21.74 3.90
CA PRO A 100 10.96 22.24 4.77
C PRO A 100 12.06 21.19 5.01
N SER A 101 13.33 21.63 4.96
CA SER A 101 14.48 20.73 5.16
C SER A 101 14.49 20.05 6.53
N SER A 102 13.90 20.67 7.55
CA SER A 102 13.70 20.07 8.88
C SER A 102 12.82 18.84 8.82
N ILE A 103 11.67 18.92 8.14
CA ILE A 103 10.74 17.79 7.99
C ILE A 103 11.36 16.66 7.16
N GLN A 104 12.12 16.98 6.11
CA GLN A 104 12.85 15.96 5.37
C GLN A 104 13.88 15.24 6.26
N ALA A 105 14.57 15.96 7.14
CA ALA A 105 15.49 15.36 8.10
C ALA A 105 14.76 14.50 9.14
N GLU A 106 13.62 14.97 9.67
CA GLU A 106 12.76 14.21 10.59
C GLU A 106 12.30 12.90 9.94
N ALA A 107 11.78 12.93 8.72
CA ALA A 107 11.36 11.74 7.99
C ALA A 107 12.52 10.76 7.74
N GLN A 108 13.71 11.25 7.36
CA GLN A 108 14.89 10.40 7.19
C GLN A 108 15.36 9.76 8.49
N ASN A 109 15.34 10.52 9.58
CA ASN A 109 15.72 10.03 10.90
C ASN A 109 14.72 9.00 11.42
N LEU A 110 13.42 9.22 11.21
CA LEU A 110 12.37 8.26 11.54
C LEU A 110 12.59 6.94 10.80
N LEU A 111 12.81 6.97 9.49
CA LEU A 111 13.10 5.76 8.69
C LEU A 111 14.33 5.01 9.21
N ARG A 112 15.43 5.71 9.50
CA ARG A 112 16.63 5.10 10.08
C ARG A 112 16.35 4.50 11.45
N GLY A 113 15.58 5.20 12.28
CA GLY A 113 15.14 4.74 13.60
C GLY A 113 14.39 3.42 13.51
N LEU A 114 13.39 3.34 12.61
CA LEU A 114 12.57 2.16 12.38
C LEU A 114 13.38 0.93 11.96
N GLU A 115 14.48 1.09 11.22
CA GLU A 115 15.36 -0.04 10.86
C GLU A 115 16.01 -0.72 12.08
N PHE A 116 16.27 0.02 13.17
CA PHE A 116 16.84 -0.52 14.40
C PHE A 116 15.84 -1.32 15.24
N PHE A 117 14.55 -1.14 14.99
CA PHE A 117 13.50 -1.96 15.60
C PHE A 117 13.36 -3.32 14.94
N TYR A 118 14.03 -3.60 13.82
CA TYR A 118 13.89 -4.89 13.13
C TYR A 118 15.22 -5.64 12.91
N LYS A 119 16.36 -4.93 12.85
CA LYS A 119 17.67 -5.57 12.65
C LYS A 119 18.52 -5.51 13.93
N PRO A 120 18.97 -6.66 14.48
CA PRO A 120 20.07 -6.66 15.43
C PRO A 120 21.35 -6.17 14.71
N PHE A 121 21.93 -5.07 15.19
CA PHE A 121 23.13 -4.51 14.58
C PHE A 121 24.41 -5.07 15.22
N LYS A 122 25.35 -5.47 14.35
CA LYS A 122 26.67 -5.96 14.73
C LYS A 122 27.61 -4.77 14.93
N LEU A 123 28.03 -4.56 16.18
CA LEU A 123 29.03 -3.55 16.53
C LEU A 123 30.35 -3.83 15.80
N LYS A 124 31.19 -2.80 15.66
CA LYS A 124 32.59 -2.96 15.17
C LYS A 124 33.39 -3.98 15.99
N SER A 125 32.98 -4.23 17.24
CA SER A 125 33.54 -5.25 18.14
C SER A 125 33.05 -6.69 17.86
N GLY A 126 32.20 -6.90 16.86
CA GLY A 126 31.64 -8.21 16.50
C GLY A 126 30.44 -8.67 17.36
N LYS A 127 30.13 -7.97 18.45
CA LYS A 127 28.96 -8.24 19.31
C LYS A 127 27.68 -7.69 18.68
N PHE A 128 26.59 -8.44 18.78
CA PHE A 128 25.25 -7.97 18.40
C PHE A 128 24.62 -7.21 19.57
N LYS A 129 24.09 -6.01 19.32
CA LYS A 129 23.15 -5.39 20.26
C LYS A 129 21.76 -6.01 20.06
N PRO A 130 21.00 -6.24 21.15
CA PRO A 130 19.60 -6.63 21.03
C PRO A 130 18.83 -5.57 20.23
N GLN A 131 17.75 -6.01 19.59
CA GLN A 131 16.77 -5.17 18.91
C GLN A 131 16.34 -4.03 19.85
N MET A 132 16.29 -2.79 19.36
CA MET A 132 15.83 -1.69 20.21
C MET A 132 14.39 -1.97 20.63
N ASN A 133 14.12 -1.84 21.93
CA ASN A 133 12.78 -1.79 22.46
C ASN A 133 12.42 -0.32 22.72
N TRP A 134 11.13 0.00 22.55
CA TRP A 134 10.62 1.36 22.70
C TRP A 134 10.88 1.96 24.11
N HIS A 135 11.24 1.14 25.09
CA HIS A 135 11.58 1.57 26.46
C HIS A 135 12.84 2.45 26.59
N ILE A 136 13.69 2.54 25.57
CA ILE A 136 14.94 3.34 25.60
C ILE A 136 14.80 4.63 24.78
N VAL A 137 13.64 4.89 24.19
CA VAL A 137 13.42 6.01 23.27
C VAL A 137 12.38 6.96 23.85
N GLU A 138 12.59 8.28 23.71
CA GLU A 138 11.60 9.29 24.07
C GLU A 138 10.41 9.21 23.10
N MET A 139 9.41 8.39 23.47
CA MET A 139 8.22 8.13 22.66
C MET A 139 7.47 9.41 22.32
N ASP A 140 7.38 10.34 23.26
CA ASP A 140 6.67 11.59 23.07
C ASP A 140 7.28 12.41 21.92
N LEU A 141 8.62 12.53 21.90
CA LEU A 141 9.34 13.22 20.84
C LEU A 141 9.11 12.56 19.47
N ILE A 142 9.12 11.22 19.42
CA ILE A 142 8.80 10.48 18.19
C ILE A 142 7.36 10.75 17.75
N GLY A 143 6.42 10.77 18.69
CA GLY A 143 5.03 11.11 18.43
C GLY A 143 4.88 12.49 17.80
N TYR A 144 5.50 13.52 18.39
CA TYR A 144 5.46 14.88 17.86
C TYR A 144 6.13 15.02 16.48
N CYS A 145 7.31 14.44 16.29
CA CYS A 145 7.97 14.43 14.98
C CYS A 145 7.12 13.72 13.93
N PHE A 146 6.48 12.60 14.30
CA PHE A 146 5.62 11.88 13.39
C PHE A 146 4.35 12.66 13.04
N MET A 147 3.73 13.36 14.00
CA MET A 147 2.59 14.23 13.74
C MET A 147 2.95 15.35 12.74
N ASN A 148 4.15 15.93 12.81
CA ASN A 148 4.62 16.90 11.81
C ASN A 148 4.74 16.29 10.41
N ILE A 149 5.26 15.05 10.32
CA ILE A 149 5.33 14.30 9.06
C ILE A 149 3.92 14.05 8.52
N CYS A 150 2.98 13.65 9.37
CA CYS A 150 1.57 13.48 9.00
C CYS A 150 0.98 14.78 8.44
N SER A 151 1.18 15.93 9.08
CA SER A 151 0.66 17.21 8.57
C SER A 151 1.15 17.53 7.15
N VAL A 152 2.42 17.26 6.85
CA VAL A 152 2.96 17.43 5.49
C VAL A 152 2.43 16.37 4.52
N ALA A 153 2.33 15.11 4.95
CA ALA A 153 1.75 14.04 4.15
C ALA A 153 0.28 14.34 3.79
N THR A 154 -0.50 14.84 4.74
CA THR A 154 -1.89 15.28 4.54
C THR A 154 -1.96 16.34 3.44
N GLU A 155 -1.09 17.34 3.45
CA GLU A 155 -1.08 18.39 2.42
C GLU A 155 -0.67 17.85 1.05
N ILE A 156 0.27 16.90 0.99
CA ILE A 156 0.63 16.22 -0.26
C ILE A 156 -0.59 15.45 -0.79
N CYS A 157 -1.18 14.57 0.03
CA CYS A 157 -2.30 13.71 -0.38
C CYS A 157 -3.55 14.53 -0.76
N ARG A 158 -3.82 15.64 -0.07
CA ARG A 158 -4.92 16.56 -0.37
C ARG A 158 -4.83 17.17 -1.77
N ARG A 159 -3.61 17.38 -2.27
CA ARG A 159 -3.36 17.91 -3.63
C ARG A 159 -3.42 16.83 -4.71
N GLU A 160 -3.32 15.57 -4.32
CA GLU A 160 -3.46 14.46 -5.25
C GLU A 160 -4.93 14.27 -5.65
N PRO A 161 -5.21 13.91 -6.91
CA PRO A 161 -6.56 13.54 -7.29
C PRO A 161 -7.00 12.27 -6.53
N ARG A 162 -8.30 12.14 -6.28
CA ARG A 162 -8.88 10.95 -5.63
C ARG A 162 -8.65 9.68 -6.47
N CYS A 163 -8.58 9.82 -7.80
CA CYS A 163 -8.16 8.80 -8.75
C CYS A 163 -6.81 9.20 -9.36
N LEU A 164 -5.75 8.49 -9.00
CA LEU A 164 -4.39 8.74 -9.49
C LEU A 164 -4.23 8.27 -10.95
N GLU A 165 -3.52 9.04 -11.77
CA GLU A 165 -3.06 8.58 -13.09
C GLU A 165 -1.56 8.31 -13.05
N LEU A 166 -1.15 7.05 -13.24
CA LEU A 166 0.23 6.61 -13.01
C LEU A 166 0.81 5.89 -14.23
N ASP A 167 2.08 6.17 -14.55
CA ASP A 167 2.81 5.43 -15.59
C ASP A 167 3.55 4.20 -15.03
N ASP A 168 3.81 3.21 -15.89
CA ASP A 168 4.72 2.10 -15.63
C ASP A 168 6.19 2.46 -15.92
N PRO A 169 7.20 1.75 -15.36
CA PRO A 169 7.09 0.59 -14.46
C PRO A 169 6.67 0.96 -13.03
N ILE A 170 5.80 0.13 -12.43
CA ILE A 170 5.31 0.32 -11.06
C ILE A 170 5.17 -1.01 -10.32
N PHE A 171 5.57 -1.01 -9.04
CA PHE A 171 5.24 -2.09 -8.10
C PHE A 171 3.92 -1.78 -7.41
N VAL A 172 2.99 -2.72 -7.43
CA VAL A 172 1.70 -2.62 -6.76
C VAL A 172 1.69 -3.59 -5.58
N LEU A 173 1.45 -3.07 -4.39
CA LEU A 173 1.54 -3.76 -3.11
C LEU A 173 0.18 -3.72 -2.41
N GLY A 174 -0.31 -4.89 -1.99
CA GLY A 174 -1.56 -5.02 -1.24
C GLY A 174 -1.40 -4.79 0.27
N ASP A 175 -2.30 -5.40 1.03
CA ASP A 175 -2.44 -5.25 2.48
C ASP A 175 -1.13 -5.49 3.23
N ILE A 176 -0.87 -4.66 4.25
CA ILE A 176 0.30 -4.76 5.13
C ILE A 176 -0.11 -5.12 6.56
N HIS A 177 -1.21 -4.57 7.06
CA HIS A 177 -1.81 -4.89 8.36
C HIS A 177 -0.81 -4.90 9.52
N GLY A 178 -0.05 -3.82 9.69
CA GLY A 178 0.93 -3.70 10.77
C GLY A 178 2.06 -4.73 10.71
N ASN A 179 2.26 -5.43 9.59
CA ASN A 179 3.38 -6.35 9.41
C ASN A 179 4.61 -5.63 8.83
N ILE A 180 5.31 -4.91 9.70
CA ILE A 180 6.51 -4.17 9.30
C ILE A 180 7.64 -5.08 8.75
N GLY A 181 7.66 -6.36 9.15
CA GLY A 181 8.65 -7.31 8.64
C GLY A 181 8.54 -7.53 7.13
N ASP A 182 7.31 -7.59 6.62
CA ASP A 182 7.04 -7.71 5.19
C ASP A 182 7.45 -6.43 4.43
N LEU A 183 7.20 -5.26 5.03
CA LEU A 183 7.60 -3.98 4.45
C LEU A 183 9.12 -3.86 4.30
N PHE A 184 9.88 -4.32 5.30
CA PHE A 184 11.35 -4.39 5.19
C PHE A 184 11.83 -5.44 4.21
N LEU A 185 11.11 -6.56 4.05
CA LEU A 185 11.39 -7.53 3.01
C LEU A 185 11.19 -6.89 1.62
N PHE A 186 10.10 -6.15 1.40
CA PHE A 186 9.86 -5.41 0.16
C PHE A 186 10.97 -4.38 -0.10
N GLN A 187 11.35 -3.59 0.91
CA GLN A 187 12.48 -2.67 0.79
C GLN A 187 13.75 -3.37 0.32
N GLN A 188 14.12 -4.49 0.93
CA GLN A 188 15.34 -5.22 0.58
C GLN A 188 15.30 -5.81 -0.84
N ARG A 189 14.13 -6.14 -1.35
CA ARG A 189 13.97 -6.83 -2.64
C ARG A 189 13.70 -5.88 -3.81
N LEU A 190 12.89 -4.85 -3.58
CA LEU A 190 12.31 -4.02 -4.63
C LEU A 190 13.00 -2.65 -4.74
N TRP A 191 13.35 -2.04 -3.60
CA TRP A 191 14.05 -0.74 -3.56
C TRP A 191 15.22 -0.72 -2.56
N PRO A 192 16.22 -1.62 -2.68
CA PRO A 192 17.29 -1.78 -1.68
C PRO A 192 18.17 -0.53 -1.50
N LEU A 193 18.22 0.35 -2.51
CA LEU A 193 18.94 1.63 -2.46
C LEU A 193 18.02 2.82 -2.11
N GLY A 194 16.75 2.57 -1.82
CA GLY A 194 15.71 3.56 -1.57
C GLY A 194 14.91 3.95 -2.84
N PRO A 195 13.70 4.51 -2.68
CA PRO A 195 12.81 4.85 -3.81
C PRO A 195 13.40 5.82 -4.84
N ALA A 196 14.29 6.74 -4.43
CA ALA A 196 14.95 7.66 -5.36
C ALA A 196 15.80 6.96 -6.44
N TYR A 197 16.37 5.80 -6.12
CA TYR A 197 17.16 4.99 -7.05
C TYR A 197 16.37 3.77 -7.56
N CYS A 198 15.08 3.69 -7.24
CA CYS A 198 14.22 2.62 -7.71
C CYS A 198 13.90 2.83 -9.20
N PRO A 199 14.02 1.79 -10.04
CA PRO A 199 13.59 1.80 -11.44
C PRO A 199 12.13 2.16 -11.65
N ALA A 200 11.30 1.78 -10.67
CA ALA A 200 9.86 1.73 -10.74
C ALA A 200 9.25 2.60 -9.64
N LYS A 201 8.06 3.14 -9.92
CA LYS A 201 7.21 3.73 -8.89
C LYS A 201 6.71 2.64 -7.94
N ILE A 202 6.18 3.03 -6.78
CA ILE A 202 5.62 2.12 -5.78
C ILE A 202 4.21 2.60 -5.46
N LEU A 203 3.23 1.73 -5.60
CA LEU A 203 1.82 1.95 -5.26
C LEU A 203 1.40 0.95 -4.19
N PHE A 204 0.94 1.44 -3.05
CA PHE A 204 0.27 0.63 -2.04
C PHE A 204 -1.25 0.78 -2.14
N LEU A 205 -1.97 -0.31 -1.98
CA LEU A 205 -3.42 -0.36 -2.21
C LEU A 205 -4.28 -0.08 -0.97
N GLY A 206 -3.70 -0.05 0.24
CA GLY A 206 -4.43 0.21 1.49
C GLY A 206 -4.13 -0.82 2.57
N ASP A 207 -4.89 -0.76 3.66
CA ASP A 207 -4.85 -1.65 4.82
C ASP A 207 -3.44 -1.75 5.44
N TYR A 208 -2.98 -0.59 5.93
CA TYR A 208 -1.69 -0.41 6.58
C TYR A 208 -1.71 -0.80 8.05
N VAL A 209 -2.86 -0.58 8.69
CA VAL A 209 -3.04 -0.74 10.14
C VAL A 209 -3.91 -1.94 10.49
N ASP A 210 -4.05 -2.17 11.80
CA ASP A 210 -4.76 -3.29 12.42
C ASP A 210 -4.20 -4.68 12.11
N ARG A 211 -4.70 -5.68 12.85
CA ARG A 211 -4.33 -7.11 12.84
C ARG A 211 -2.91 -7.43 13.29
N GLY A 212 -1.89 -6.71 12.83
CA GLY A 212 -0.48 -6.91 13.19
C GLY A 212 0.04 -5.90 14.22
N GLU A 213 1.03 -6.29 15.01
CA GLU A 213 1.49 -5.57 16.22
C GLU A 213 2.22 -4.23 15.98
N TYR A 214 2.55 -3.93 14.72
CA TYR A 214 3.38 -2.77 14.35
C TYR A 214 2.64 -1.81 13.41
N GLY A 215 1.38 -1.49 13.73
CA GLY A 215 0.55 -0.57 12.95
C GLY A 215 1.14 0.84 12.88
N PHE A 216 1.55 1.38 14.03
CA PHE A 216 2.21 2.69 14.13
C PHE A 216 3.46 2.76 13.27
N GLU A 217 4.35 1.77 13.40
CA GLU A 217 5.63 1.74 12.70
C GLU A 217 5.43 1.59 11.19
N THR A 218 4.43 0.83 10.77
CA THR A 218 4.07 0.65 9.37
C THR A 218 3.64 1.97 8.76
N VAL A 219 2.70 2.70 9.39
CA VAL A 219 2.23 4.00 8.89
C VAL A 219 3.35 5.03 8.96
N ALA A 220 4.13 5.05 10.04
CA ALA A 220 5.30 5.91 10.20
C ALA A 220 6.31 5.76 9.05
N TYR A 221 6.62 4.52 8.67
CA TYR A 221 7.49 4.24 7.54
C TYR A 221 6.87 4.72 6.21
N LEU A 222 5.60 4.40 5.95
CA LEU A 222 4.94 4.72 4.68
C LEU A 222 4.76 6.22 4.47
N LEU A 223 4.32 6.96 5.49
CA LEU A 223 4.14 8.41 5.40
C LEU A 223 5.49 9.14 5.30
N ALA A 224 6.54 8.66 5.99
CA ALA A 224 7.88 9.21 5.81
C ALA A 224 8.39 9.00 4.37
N LEU A 225 8.15 7.83 3.76
CA LEU A 225 8.45 7.60 2.35
C LEU A 225 7.63 8.50 1.43
N LYS A 226 6.33 8.69 1.71
CA LYS A 226 5.45 9.58 0.94
C LYS A 226 5.96 11.02 0.95
N VAL A 227 6.36 11.54 2.11
CA VAL A 227 6.92 12.90 2.25
C VAL A 227 8.25 13.03 1.53
N LEU A 228 9.12 12.03 1.59
CA LEU A 228 10.45 12.09 0.96
C LEU A 228 10.41 11.87 -0.56
N TYR A 229 9.45 11.09 -1.05
CA TYR A 229 9.38 10.66 -2.45
C TYR A 229 7.95 10.65 -3.01
N PRO A 230 7.21 11.77 -2.97
CA PRO A 230 5.79 11.77 -3.35
C PRO A 230 5.54 11.49 -4.83
N ASP A 231 6.50 11.78 -5.71
CA ASP A 231 6.42 11.45 -7.14
C ASP A 231 6.85 10.00 -7.46
N ARG A 232 7.15 9.20 -6.43
CA ARG A 232 7.60 7.81 -6.56
C ARG A 232 6.81 6.83 -5.70
N VAL A 233 6.28 7.28 -4.56
CA VAL A 233 5.53 6.47 -3.60
C VAL A 233 4.10 7.00 -3.50
N TYR A 234 3.16 6.14 -3.83
CA TYR A 234 1.72 6.41 -3.84
C TYR A 234 1.02 5.48 -2.86
N LEU A 235 0.08 6.03 -2.11
CA LEU A 235 -0.67 5.33 -1.07
C LEU A 235 -2.16 5.50 -1.38
N LEU A 236 -2.89 4.40 -1.57
CA LEU A 236 -4.35 4.42 -1.63
C LEU A 236 -4.95 4.19 -0.25
N ARG A 237 -6.24 4.48 -0.10
CA ARG A 237 -6.97 4.22 1.14
C ARG A 237 -7.55 2.80 1.15
N GLY A 238 -7.28 2.05 2.20
CA GLY A 238 -7.95 0.79 2.51
C GLY A 238 -9.07 0.94 3.54
N ASN A 239 -9.82 -0.14 3.75
CA ASN A 239 -10.99 -0.09 4.63
C ASN A 239 -10.60 -0.06 6.12
N HIS A 240 -9.34 -0.39 6.44
CA HIS A 240 -8.77 -0.21 7.79
C HIS A 240 -8.24 1.21 8.05
N GLU A 241 -8.19 2.09 7.05
CA GLU A 241 -7.90 3.52 7.20
C GLU A 241 -9.17 4.34 7.52
N ILE A 242 -10.01 3.80 8.41
CA ILE A 242 -11.29 4.40 8.87
C ILE A 242 -11.36 4.34 10.40
N ARG A 243 -11.64 5.48 11.04
CA ARG A 243 -11.68 5.63 12.52
C ARG A 243 -12.52 4.55 13.21
N SER A 244 -13.74 4.31 12.73
CA SER A 244 -14.68 3.34 13.33
C SER A 244 -14.15 1.90 13.27
N ILE A 245 -13.48 1.55 12.17
CA ILE A 245 -12.83 0.24 11.99
C ILE A 245 -11.65 0.11 12.95
N GLN A 246 -10.76 1.10 13.00
CA GLN A 246 -9.58 1.08 13.88
C GLN A 246 -9.94 1.05 15.37
N LYS A 247 -11.02 1.73 15.78
CA LYS A 247 -11.56 1.69 17.14
C LYS A 247 -12.16 0.31 17.48
N ALA A 248 -12.77 -0.35 16.50
CA ALA A 248 -13.27 -1.72 16.67
C ALA A 248 -12.15 -2.76 16.71
N PHE A 249 -11.04 -2.50 16.01
CA PHE A 249 -9.85 -3.34 16.01
C PHE A 249 -8.80 -2.86 17.03
N GLN A 250 -7.58 -2.53 16.60
CA GLN A 250 -6.44 -2.41 17.50
C GLN A 250 -5.63 -1.13 17.32
N PHE A 251 -5.63 -0.48 16.15
CA PHE A 251 -4.74 0.65 15.90
C PHE A 251 -4.98 1.82 16.85
N HIS A 252 -6.24 2.10 17.20
CA HIS A 252 -6.57 3.11 18.22
C HIS A 252 -5.95 2.75 19.57
N LYS A 253 -6.16 1.51 20.04
CA LYS A 253 -5.58 1.02 21.32
C LYS A 253 -4.06 1.00 21.29
N GLU A 254 -3.47 0.67 20.15
CA GLU A 254 -2.02 0.66 19.95
C GLU A 254 -1.44 2.07 20.16
N CYS A 255 -2.07 3.10 19.58
CA CYS A 255 -1.65 4.49 19.77
C CYS A 255 -1.71 4.90 21.26
N LEU A 256 -2.80 4.57 21.96
CA LEU A 256 -2.96 4.87 23.39
C LEU A 256 -1.94 4.12 24.26
N GLN A 257 -1.64 2.88 23.93
CA GLN A 257 -0.68 2.06 24.69
C GLN A 257 0.77 2.54 24.50
N LYS A 258 1.13 2.97 23.27
CA LYS A 258 2.51 3.40 22.95
C LYS A 258 2.81 4.83 23.39
N PHE A 259 1.83 5.73 23.31
CA PHE A 259 2.03 7.18 23.52
C PHE A 259 1.23 7.75 24.71
N GLY A 260 0.53 6.90 25.47
CA GLY A 260 -0.35 7.36 26.54
C GLY A 260 -1.67 7.93 26.02
N ALA A 261 -2.57 8.29 26.96
CA ALA A 261 -3.94 8.65 26.61
C ALA A 261 -4.06 9.93 25.78
N GLU A 262 -3.37 11.00 26.19
CA GLU A 262 -3.51 12.32 25.56
C GLU A 262 -2.78 12.41 24.21
N LEU A 263 -1.49 12.09 24.19
CA LEU A 263 -0.70 12.10 22.98
C LEU A 263 -1.12 10.98 22.01
N GLY A 264 -1.49 9.80 22.52
CA GLY A 264 -1.98 8.71 21.69
C GLY A 264 -3.28 9.05 20.96
N GLU A 265 -4.22 9.73 21.61
CA GLU A 265 -5.46 10.20 20.96
C GLU A 265 -5.14 11.27 19.90
N SER A 266 -4.28 12.23 20.24
CA SER A 266 -3.86 13.29 19.32
C SER A 266 -3.16 12.74 18.07
N LEU A 267 -2.28 11.74 18.25
CA LEU A 267 -1.59 11.05 17.18
C LEU A 267 -2.57 10.25 16.32
N PHE A 268 -3.50 9.52 16.94
CA PHE A 268 -4.52 8.75 16.24
C PHE A 268 -5.37 9.64 15.32
N GLU A 269 -5.85 10.78 15.81
CA GLU A 269 -6.65 11.70 15.00
C GLU A 269 -5.80 12.35 13.89
N THR A 270 -4.56 12.75 14.18
CA THR A 270 -3.64 13.31 13.16
C THR A 270 -3.35 12.32 12.03
N VAL A 271 -3.19 11.03 12.35
CA VAL A 271 -3.04 9.98 11.34
C VAL A 271 -4.31 9.83 10.51
N ASN A 272 -5.48 9.88 11.14
CA ASN A 272 -6.74 9.76 10.42
C ASN A 272 -7.06 10.97 9.53
N GLU A 273 -6.65 12.18 9.90
CA GLU A 273 -6.70 13.34 9.00
C GLU A 273 -5.89 13.11 7.71
N CYS A 274 -4.75 12.42 7.81
CA CYS A 274 -3.98 12.01 6.63
C CYS A 274 -4.73 10.93 5.84
N PHE A 275 -5.30 9.93 6.52
CA PHE A 275 -6.08 8.86 5.88
C PHE A 275 -7.32 9.37 5.14
N ASP A 276 -7.98 10.41 5.67
CA ASP A 276 -9.11 11.06 5.02
C ASP A 276 -8.72 11.69 3.67
N CYS A 277 -7.47 12.08 3.52
CA CYS A 277 -6.92 12.67 2.31
C CYS A 277 -6.32 11.65 1.32
N LEU A 278 -6.17 10.36 1.68
CA LEU A 278 -5.59 9.36 0.79
C LEU A 278 -6.44 9.11 -0.45
N PRO A 279 -5.87 9.06 -1.68
CA PRO A 279 -6.56 8.67 -2.90
C PRO A 279 -7.29 7.32 -2.77
N LEU A 280 -8.37 7.12 -3.51
CA LEU A 280 -9.21 5.92 -3.42
C LEU A 280 -8.86 4.87 -4.47
N CYS A 281 -8.39 5.29 -5.64
CA CYS A 281 -8.02 4.39 -6.72
C CYS A 281 -6.93 4.97 -7.61
N ALA A 282 -6.40 4.14 -8.51
CA ALA A 282 -5.42 4.54 -9.51
C ALA A 282 -5.72 3.90 -10.87
N ILE A 283 -5.38 4.61 -11.95
CA ILE A 283 -5.33 4.10 -13.31
C ILE A 283 -3.87 4.07 -13.74
N ILE A 284 -3.34 2.86 -13.94
CA ILE A 284 -1.96 2.63 -14.36
C ILE A 284 -1.90 2.42 -15.86
N ASN A 285 -1.06 3.21 -16.54
CA ASN A 285 -0.86 3.27 -17.99
C ASN A 285 -2.18 3.15 -18.79
N LYS A 286 -3.21 3.87 -18.32
CA LYS A 286 -4.55 3.96 -18.94
C LYS A 286 -5.24 2.60 -19.17
N LYS A 287 -4.76 1.53 -18.52
CA LYS A 287 -5.18 0.15 -18.79
C LYS A 287 -5.56 -0.61 -17.55
N VAL A 288 -4.88 -0.36 -16.43
CA VAL A 288 -5.07 -1.13 -15.20
C VAL A 288 -5.75 -0.22 -14.18
N PHE A 289 -6.96 -0.55 -13.76
CA PHE A 289 -7.61 0.09 -12.63
C PHE A 289 -7.22 -0.62 -11.34
N ALA A 290 -6.75 0.13 -10.34
CA ALA A 290 -6.33 -0.39 -9.05
C ALA A 290 -7.11 0.29 -7.93
N THR A 291 -7.67 -0.49 -7.02
CA THR A 291 -8.39 -0.04 -5.82
C THR A 291 -8.14 -1.03 -4.69
N HIS A 292 -8.48 -0.67 -3.46
CA HIS A 292 -8.39 -1.59 -2.33
C HIS A 292 -9.37 -2.75 -2.45
N GLY A 293 -10.66 -2.44 -2.35
CA GLY A 293 -11.78 -3.38 -2.39
C GLY A 293 -12.11 -3.81 -3.80
N GLY A 294 -13.08 -3.18 -4.44
CA GLY A 294 -13.65 -3.74 -5.66
C GLY A 294 -14.20 -2.70 -6.61
N ILE A 295 -14.62 -3.20 -7.77
CA ILE A 295 -15.31 -2.42 -8.77
C ILE A 295 -16.68 -1.97 -8.21
N PRO A 296 -17.05 -0.68 -8.26
CA PRO A 296 -18.39 -0.23 -7.92
C PRO A 296 -19.46 -0.83 -8.84
N SER A 297 -20.66 -1.06 -8.32
CA SER A 297 -21.77 -1.66 -9.08
C SER A 297 -22.06 -0.87 -10.38
N PRO A 298 -22.27 -1.55 -11.52
CA PRO A 298 -22.61 -0.91 -12.80
C PRO A 298 -23.89 -0.07 -12.73
N GLU A 299 -24.82 -0.43 -11.85
CA GLU A 299 -26.06 0.33 -11.60
C GLU A 299 -25.78 1.72 -11.05
N THR A 300 -24.60 1.92 -10.46
CA THR A 300 -24.20 3.18 -9.85
C THR A 300 -23.27 4.00 -10.76
N TYR A 301 -22.39 3.37 -11.56
CA TYR A 301 -21.42 4.09 -12.40
C TYR A 301 -21.01 3.31 -13.67
N GLU A 302 -20.89 4.01 -14.81
CA GLU A 302 -20.28 3.45 -16.03
C GLU A 302 -18.75 3.31 -15.89
N LEU A 303 -18.24 2.11 -16.21
CA LEU A 303 -17.12 1.52 -15.50
C LEU A 303 -15.69 1.91 -15.90
N SER A 304 -15.44 2.72 -16.94
CA SER A 304 -14.05 2.97 -17.36
C SER A 304 -13.67 4.39 -17.76
N LEU A 305 -14.62 5.33 -17.80
CA LEU A 305 -14.34 6.76 -18.02
C LEU A 305 -15.13 7.65 -17.05
N HIS A 306 -16.33 7.23 -16.68
CA HIS A 306 -17.15 7.92 -15.69
C HIS A 306 -16.69 7.66 -14.25
N CYS A 307 -16.10 6.50 -13.96
CA CYS A 307 -15.64 6.18 -12.60
C CYS A 307 -14.53 7.11 -12.09
N SER A 308 -13.46 7.36 -12.86
CA SER A 308 -12.40 8.29 -12.44
C SER A 308 -12.93 9.72 -12.25
N THR A 309 -13.81 10.15 -13.15
CA THR A 309 -14.47 11.46 -13.07
C THR A 309 -15.34 11.57 -11.80
N ALA A 310 -16.17 10.57 -11.53
CA ALA A 310 -17.03 10.53 -10.34
C ALA A 310 -16.20 10.45 -9.04
N VAL A 311 -15.12 9.67 -9.03
CA VAL A 311 -14.22 9.57 -7.87
C VAL A 311 -13.53 10.90 -7.61
N ASN A 312 -13.09 11.62 -8.66
CA ASN A 312 -12.46 12.93 -8.52
C ASN A 312 -13.43 14.06 -8.14
N GLN A 313 -14.75 13.85 -8.20
CA GLN A 313 -15.74 14.77 -7.66
C GLN A 313 -15.95 14.61 -6.14
N LEU A 314 -15.44 13.53 -5.54
CA LEU A 314 -15.48 13.35 -4.09
C LEU A 314 -14.60 14.40 -3.40
N PRO A 315 -14.94 14.82 -2.16
CA PRO A 315 -14.15 15.75 -1.40
C PRO A 315 -12.67 15.29 -1.25
N PRO A 316 -11.71 16.23 -1.25
CA PRO A 316 -10.28 15.91 -1.12
C PRO A 316 -9.92 15.32 0.25
N SER A 317 -10.78 15.54 1.26
CA SER A 317 -10.74 14.91 2.57
C SER A 317 -12.12 14.36 2.88
N LEU A 318 -12.21 13.09 3.27
CA LEU A 318 -13.48 12.43 3.48
C LEU A 318 -13.43 11.56 4.74
N ASP A 319 -14.10 11.97 5.81
CA ASP A 319 -14.35 11.08 6.95
C ASP A 319 -15.39 10.03 6.51
N LEU A 320 -14.91 8.82 6.24
CA LEU A 320 -15.69 7.81 5.53
C LEU A 320 -16.59 7.04 6.49
N ASP A 321 -17.88 7.13 6.23
CA ASP A 321 -18.88 6.13 6.62
C ASP A 321 -19.68 5.70 5.37
N LYS A 322 -20.46 4.62 5.50
CA LYS A 322 -21.27 4.08 4.40
C LYS A 322 -22.35 5.06 3.93
N GLU A 323 -22.83 5.92 4.83
CA GLU A 323 -23.96 6.82 4.59
C GLU A 323 -23.54 8.07 3.81
N ASN A 324 -22.30 8.54 4.01
CA ASN A 324 -21.75 9.75 3.42
C ASN A 324 -21.18 9.53 2.02
N SER A 325 -20.73 8.32 1.67
CA SER A 325 -20.27 8.02 0.29
C SER A 325 -20.34 6.54 -0.08
N ASN A 326 -21.41 6.16 -0.79
CA ASN A 326 -21.57 4.81 -1.32
C ASN A 326 -20.50 4.44 -2.37
N LEU A 327 -20.06 5.39 -3.21
CA LEU A 327 -19.01 5.14 -4.20
C LEU A 327 -17.67 4.78 -3.54
N ALA A 328 -17.22 5.62 -2.61
CA ALA A 328 -16.00 5.34 -1.88
C ALA A 328 -16.14 4.04 -1.09
N TRP A 329 -17.25 3.84 -0.38
CA TRP A 329 -17.50 2.60 0.35
C TRP A 329 -17.33 1.36 -0.54
N GLN A 330 -17.90 1.35 -1.73
CA GLN A 330 -17.76 0.23 -2.67
C GLN A 330 -16.32 0.03 -3.16
N LEU A 331 -15.57 1.10 -3.44
CA LEU A 331 -14.15 1.01 -3.82
C LEU A 331 -13.30 0.37 -2.72
N LEU A 332 -13.67 0.58 -1.46
CA LEU A 332 -12.98 0.05 -0.29
C LEU A 332 -13.51 -1.35 0.12
N TRP A 333 -14.77 -1.69 -0.17
CA TRP A 333 -15.40 -2.88 0.40
C TRP A 333 -15.76 -3.98 -0.59
N ASN A 334 -16.03 -3.67 -1.86
CA ASN A 334 -16.56 -4.66 -2.80
C ASN A 334 -15.59 -5.83 -3.01
N ASP A 335 -16.17 -7.02 -3.13
CA ASP A 335 -15.47 -8.27 -3.41
C ASP A 335 -15.92 -8.83 -4.76
N PRO A 336 -15.07 -9.58 -5.49
CA PRO A 336 -15.47 -10.24 -6.72
C PRO A 336 -16.56 -11.31 -6.50
N LEU A 337 -17.54 -11.37 -7.41
CA LEU A 337 -18.81 -12.11 -7.28
C LEU A 337 -18.68 -13.63 -7.01
N TRP A 338 -17.52 -14.24 -7.29
CA TRP A 338 -17.32 -15.67 -7.07
C TRP A 338 -17.22 -16.10 -5.61
N ALA A 339 -17.05 -15.14 -4.70
CA ALA A 339 -17.18 -15.31 -3.25
C ALA A 339 -18.57 -15.84 -2.82
N MET A 340 -19.65 -15.49 -3.53
CA MET A 340 -21.03 -15.88 -3.16
C MET A 340 -21.48 -17.22 -3.75
N ILE A 341 -20.99 -17.59 -4.94
CA ILE A 341 -21.51 -18.76 -5.68
C ILE A 341 -21.07 -20.09 -5.05
N ARG A 342 -19.85 -20.19 -4.49
CA ARG A 342 -19.40 -21.42 -3.79
C ARG A 342 -20.09 -21.63 -2.44
N VAL A 343 -20.38 -20.57 -1.68
CA VAL A 343 -21.14 -20.69 -0.42
C VAL A 343 -22.55 -21.17 -0.71
N MET A 344 -23.22 -20.59 -1.70
CA MET A 344 -24.56 -21.07 -2.08
C MET A 344 -24.56 -22.51 -2.60
N ASN A 345 -23.49 -22.96 -3.27
CA ASN A 345 -23.39 -24.35 -3.72
C ASN A 345 -23.03 -25.33 -2.60
N LEU A 346 -22.26 -24.92 -1.58
CA LEU A 346 -22.00 -25.73 -0.38
C LEU A 346 -23.27 -25.92 0.47
N TYR A 347 -24.14 -24.90 0.54
CA TYR A 347 -25.44 -24.99 1.21
C TYR A 347 -26.55 -25.65 0.36
N LYS A 348 -26.31 -25.92 -0.93
CA LYS A 348 -27.22 -26.73 -1.77
C LYS A 348 -26.90 -28.22 -1.74
N THR A 349 -25.78 -28.62 -1.15
CA THR A 349 -25.35 -30.01 -1.02
C THR A 349 -25.28 -30.49 0.43
N ALA A 350 -25.90 -29.76 1.37
CA ALA A 350 -26.03 -30.15 2.77
C ALA A 350 -27.47 -30.56 3.09
#